data_AF-A0A7Z9F1F5-F1
#
_entry.id   AF-A0A7Z9F1F5-F1
#
_cell.length_a   1.000
_cell.length_b   1.000
_cell.length_c   1.000
_cell.angle_alpha   90.00
_cell.angle_beta   90.00
_cell.angle_gamma   90.00
#
_symmetry.space_group_name_H-M   'P 1'
#
loop_
_entity.id
_entity.type
_entity.pdbx_description
1 polymer ?
#
loop_
_entity_poly.entity_id
_entity_poly.type
_entity_poly.pdbx_seq_one_letter_code
_entity_poly.pdbx_strand_id
1 'polypeptide(L)'
;MPPDVPYRGYDLKEITLVPRPVNLPVECWQPIQGGTPRALDFMAKHDIKGVIGGGVAEGGAMDDVVNAFRDARNRAGRESELGEGLSFGFHFYLDDSQQHAIQTAGKFYEENLKMFGPLRLVRALSDEQIDIMSDPSKAPTADLPRIEGAVEAGGFLAGPPDLVVEQLKKLEERYPALDRVSVSHPVGTPWAIIQEQLQRFAEEVMPAFKGKVEATVPAD
;
A
#
# COMPACT_ATOMS: atom_id res chain seq x y z
N MET A 1 -22.30 19.38 7.76
CA MET A 1 -23.22 20.29 7.05
C MET A 1 -22.42 21.46 6.52
N PRO A 2 -22.73 22.03 5.35
CA PRO A 2 -22.08 23.25 4.89
C PRO A 2 -22.18 24.37 5.94
N PRO A 3 -21.31 25.40 5.87
CA PRO A 3 -21.44 26.59 6.72
C PRO A 3 -22.86 27.17 6.69
N ASP A 4 -23.31 27.78 7.79
CA ASP A 4 -24.63 28.42 7.90
C ASP A 4 -24.66 29.72 7.08
N VAL A 5 -24.87 29.57 5.77
CA VAL A 5 -24.90 30.65 4.79
C VAL A 5 -26.21 30.59 3.99
N PRO A 6 -26.72 31.73 3.50
CA PRO A 6 -27.88 31.75 2.62
C PRO A 6 -27.65 30.85 1.41
N TYR A 7 -28.51 29.86 1.22
CA TYR A 7 -28.44 28.92 0.11
C TYR A 7 -29.74 28.99 -0.68
N ARG A 8 -29.67 29.49 -1.92
CA ARG A 8 -30.83 29.60 -2.83
C ARG A 8 -32.06 30.28 -2.21
N GLY A 9 -31.85 31.29 -1.38
CA GLY A 9 -32.93 32.08 -0.77
C GLY A 9 -33.53 31.50 0.53
N TYR A 10 -32.92 30.46 1.10
CA TYR A 10 -33.26 29.94 2.43
C TYR A 10 -32.00 29.61 3.22
N ASP A 11 -32.12 29.51 4.55
CA ASP A 11 -31.05 29.04 5.41
C ASP A 11 -31.00 27.51 5.38
N LEU A 12 -29.91 26.93 4.86
CA LEU A 12 -29.77 25.49 4.70
C LEU A 12 -29.52 24.81 6.06
N LYS A 13 -30.57 24.25 6.67
CA LYS A 13 -30.50 23.50 7.94
C LYS A 13 -30.42 21.99 7.79
N GLU A 14 -30.82 21.46 6.65
CA GLU A 14 -30.77 20.03 6.35
C GLU A 14 -30.54 19.84 4.84
N ILE A 15 -29.75 18.83 4.46
CA ILE A 15 -29.50 18.48 3.07
C ILE A 15 -29.62 16.98 2.90
N THR A 16 -30.43 16.54 1.94
CA THR A 16 -30.54 15.13 1.57
C THR A 16 -29.42 14.77 0.60
N LEU A 17 -28.66 13.73 0.91
CA LEU A 17 -27.65 13.17 0.01
C LEU A 17 -28.28 12.05 -0.83
N VAL A 18 -28.35 12.25 -2.15
CA VAL A 18 -28.86 11.26 -3.10
C VAL A 18 -27.83 11.01 -4.21
N PRO A 19 -27.62 9.75 -4.64
CA PRO A 19 -28.26 8.52 -4.14
C PRO A 19 -27.70 8.04 -2.79
N ARG A 20 -28.47 7.19 -2.10
CA ARG A 20 -27.98 6.46 -0.91
C ARG A 20 -26.94 5.42 -1.35
N PRO A 21 -25.81 5.25 -0.65
CA PRO A 21 -24.87 4.16 -0.92
C PRO A 21 -25.56 2.80 -0.86
N VAL A 22 -25.19 1.90 -1.78
CA VAL A 22 -25.76 0.55 -1.88
C VAL A 22 -25.43 -0.28 -0.63
N ASN A 23 -24.18 -0.19 -0.16
CA ASN A 23 -23.69 -0.92 1.01
C ASN A 23 -23.52 0.03 2.21
N LEU A 24 -24.03 -0.38 3.37
CA LEU A 24 -23.90 0.36 4.63
C LEU A 24 -23.51 -0.59 5.78
N PRO A 25 -22.59 -0.18 6.68
CA PRO A 25 -21.82 1.07 6.63
C PRO A 25 -20.89 1.14 5.42
N VAL A 26 -20.59 2.35 4.94
CA VAL A 26 -19.61 2.55 3.86
C VAL A 26 -18.24 2.20 4.41
N GLU A 27 -17.58 1.24 3.77
CA GLU A 27 -16.22 0.85 4.14
C GLU A 27 -15.24 1.98 3.81
N CYS A 28 -14.48 2.43 4.81
CA CYS A 28 -13.51 3.51 4.67
C CYS A 28 -12.09 2.98 4.83
N TRP A 29 -11.20 3.35 3.91
CA TRP A 29 -9.79 2.99 3.93
C TRP A 29 -8.92 4.25 3.96
N GLN A 30 -7.90 4.27 4.80
CA GLN A 30 -6.97 5.39 4.92
C GLN A 30 -5.51 4.91 4.89
N PRO A 31 -4.64 5.57 4.11
CA PRO A 31 -3.21 5.31 4.14
C PRO A 31 -2.59 5.56 5.53
N ILE A 32 -1.74 4.64 6.00
CA ILE A 32 -0.97 4.78 7.23
C ILE A 32 0.49 5.05 6.85
N GLN A 33 0.88 6.33 6.94
CA GLN A 33 2.27 6.74 6.68
C GLN A 33 3.07 6.95 7.96
N GLY A 34 2.54 7.73 8.91
CA GLY A 34 3.22 8.08 10.16
C GLY A 34 2.88 7.20 11.35
N GLY A 35 1.72 6.52 11.34
CA GLY A 35 1.31 5.61 12.41
C GLY A 35 1.20 6.23 13.81
N THR A 36 1.04 7.56 13.93
CA THR A 36 1.01 8.22 15.25
C THR A 36 -0.18 7.71 16.09
N PRO A 37 -0.06 7.56 17.42
CA PRO A 37 -1.14 7.07 18.28
C PRO A 37 -2.46 7.83 18.07
N ARG A 38 -2.41 9.16 18.00
CA ARG A 38 -3.59 10.00 17.74
C ARG A 38 -4.32 9.64 16.45
N ALA A 39 -3.57 9.36 15.38
CA ALA A 39 -4.15 9.02 14.08
C ALA A 39 -4.75 7.60 14.10
N LEU A 40 -4.05 6.64 14.70
CA LEU A 40 -4.54 5.26 14.82
C LEU A 40 -5.78 5.17 15.71
N ASP A 41 -5.81 5.89 16.84
CA ASP A 41 -6.97 5.95 17.72
C ASP A 41 -8.19 6.61 17.03
N PHE A 42 -7.95 7.63 16.19
CA PHE A 42 -9.01 8.23 15.37
C PHE A 42 -9.57 7.21 14.36
N MET A 43 -8.70 6.50 13.64
CA MET A 43 -9.11 5.46 12.70
C MET A 43 -9.92 4.37 13.41
N ALA A 44 -9.44 3.85 14.54
CA ALA A 44 -10.11 2.84 15.34
C ALA A 44 -11.49 3.29 15.85
N LYS A 45 -11.59 4.52 16.35
CA LYS A 45 -12.87 5.12 16.81
C LYS A 45 -13.92 5.14 15.70
N HIS A 46 -13.51 5.41 14.46
CA HIS A 46 -14.40 5.56 13.31
C HIS A 46 -14.47 4.30 12.41
N ASP A 47 -13.86 3.19 12.83
CA ASP A 47 -13.80 1.94 12.07
C ASP A 47 -13.20 2.11 10.65
N ILE A 48 -12.19 2.98 10.55
CA ILE A 48 -11.47 3.23 9.30
C ILE A 48 -10.36 2.19 9.18
N LYS A 49 -10.39 1.42 8.09
CA LYS A 49 -9.37 0.41 7.75
C LYS A 49 -8.08 1.07 7.27
N GLY A 50 -6.97 0.37 7.41
CA GLY A 50 -5.63 0.91 7.11
C GLY A 50 -5.04 0.39 5.81
N VAL A 51 -4.40 1.25 5.04
CA VAL A 51 -3.56 0.85 3.89
C VAL A 51 -2.10 1.17 4.22
N ILE A 52 -1.24 0.17 4.27
CA ILE A 52 0.21 0.33 4.44
C ILE A 52 0.84 0.27 3.05
N GLY A 53 1.37 1.37 2.56
CA GLY A 53 2.00 1.43 1.23
C GLY A 53 3.43 0.88 1.22
N GLY A 54 3.93 0.54 0.02
CA GLY A 54 5.24 -0.10 -0.20
C GLY A 54 6.42 0.61 0.48
N GLY A 55 6.51 1.94 0.39
CA GLY A 55 7.59 2.70 1.03
C GLY A 55 7.60 2.68 2.57
N VAL A 56 6.53 2.21 3.21
CA VAL A 56 6.46 1.95 4.67
C VAL A 56 6.80 0.48 4.98
N ALA A 57 6.41 -0.44 4.09
CA ALA A 57 6.73 -1.87 4.21
C ALA A 57 8.23 -2.15 4.04
N GLU A 58 8.92 -1.42 3.16
CA GLU A 58 10.37 -1.53 2.90
C GLU A 58 11.25 -1.16 4.12
N GLY A 59 10.71 -0.44 5.12
CA GLY A 59 11.50 0.10 6.23
C GLY A 59 11.52 -0.76 7.50
N GLY A 60 10.99 -1.99 7.48
CA GLY A 60 10.90 -2.85 8.67
C GLY A 60 9.88 -2.37 9.73
N ALA A 61 9.28 -1.19 9.56
CA ALA A 61 8.29 -0.61 10.46
C ALA A 61 6.88 -1.25 10.36
N MET A 62 6.72 -2.25 9.48
CA MET A 62 5.43 -2.90 9.25
C MET A 62 4.88 -3.55 10.53
N ASP A 63 5.71 -4.30 11.26
CA ASP A 63 5.30 -4.95 12.52
C ASP A 63 4.80 -3.94 13.55
N ASP A 64 5.57 -2.88 13.78
CA ASP A 64 5.21 -1.86 14.77
C ASP A 64 3.89 -1.18 14.41
N VAL A 65 3.68 -0.88 13.13
CA VAL A 65 2.43 -0.28 12.65
C VAL A 65 1.26 -1.25 12.79
N VAL A 66 1.43 -2.52 12.44
CA VAL A 66 0.37 -3.55 12.57
C VAL A 66 -0.01 -3.72 14.05
N ASN A 67 0.99 -3.87 14.92
CA ASN A 67 0.76 -4.00 16.37
C ASN A 67 0.06 -2.75 16.91
N ALA A 68 0.54 -1.55 16.57
CA ALA A 68 -0.05 -0.29 17.04
C ALA A 68 -1.48 -0.09 16.54
N PHE A 69 -1.79 -0.50 15.30
CA PHE A 69 -3.14 -0.43 14.74
C PHE A 69 -4.09 -1.40 15.45
N ARG A 70 -3.68 -2.65 15.65
CA ARG A 70 -4.42 -3.67 16.41
C ARG A 70 -4.68 -3.21 17.85
N ASP A 71 -3.68 -2.64 18.51
CA ASP A 71 -3.81 -2.13 19.87
C ASP A 71 -4.75 -0.91 19.94
N ALA A 72 -4.73 -0.02 18.95
CA ALA A 72 -5.67 1.10 18.85
C ALA A 72 -7.12 0.63 18.68
N ARG A 73 -7.33 -0.40 17.84
CA ARG A 73 -8.64 -1.05 17.67
C ARG A 73 -9.12 -1.67 18.99
N ASN A 74 -8.27 -2.42 19.67
CA ASN A 74 -8.60 -3.03 20.96
C ASN A 74 -8.94 -1.96 22.03
N ARG A 75 -8.18 -0.85 22.10
CA ARG A 75 -8.49 0.28 23.00
C ARG A 75 -9.85 0.93 22.69
N ALA A 76 -10.28 0.91 21.44
CA ALA A 76 -11.59 1.40 21.02
C ALA A 76 -12.73 0.37 21.21
N GLY A 77 -12.46 -0.78 21.85
CA GLY A 77 -13.43 -1.85 22.06
C GLY A 77 -13.69 -2.71 20.82
N ARG A 78 -12.79 -2.66 19.83
CA ARG A 78 -12.82 -3.52 18.64
C ARG A 78 -11.75 -4.58 18.80
N GLU A 79 -12.11 -5.72 19.41
CA GLU A 79 -11.21 -6.87 19.46
C GLU A 79 -10.77 -7.22 18.04
N SER A 80 -9.46 -7.25 17.81
CA SER A 80 -8.91 -7.44 16.48
C SER A 80 -7.65 -8.28 16.49
N GLU A 81 -7.52 -9.10 15.46
CA GLU A 81 -6.35 -9.94 15.23
C GLU A 81 -5.28 -9.21 14.40
N LEU A 82 -4.08 -9.79 14.33
CA LEU A 82 -2.99 -9.23 13.54
C LEU A 82 -3.31 -9.29 12.04
N GLY A 83 -3.30 -8.12 11.38
CA GLY A 83 -3.63 -7.97 9.96
C GLY A 83 -5.09 -7.57 9.69
N GLU A 84 -5.96 -7.64 10.69
CA GLU A 84 -7.39 -7.40 10.49
C GLU A 84 -7.70 -5.94 10.10
N GLY A 85 -8.41 -5.77 8.97
CA GLY A 85 -8.75 -4.45 8.44
C GLY A 85 -7.53 -3.64 8.00
N LEU A 86 -6.45 -4.33 7.64
CA LEU A 86 -5.29 -3.75 6.97
C LEU A 86 -5.17 -4.28 5.54
N SER A 87 -4.56 -3.46 4.68
CA SER A 87 -4.13 -3.85 3.36
C SER A 87 -2.67 -3.47 3.18
N PHE A 88 -1.84 -4.43 2.77
CA PHE A 88 -0.42 -4.18 2.52
C PHE A 88 -0.15 -4.01 1.04
N GLY A 89 0.51 -2.92 0.70
CA GLY A 89 0.88 -2.53 -0.65
C GLY A 89 2.29 -2.96 -0.99
N PHE A 90 2.45 -3.68 -2.10
CA PHE A 90 3.74 -4.07 -2.63
C PHE A 90 3.93 -3.50 -4.04
N HIS A 91 5.15 -3.09 -4.35
CA HIS A 91 5.58 -3.09 -5.75
C HIS A 91 5.96 -4.52 -6.15
N PHE A 92 5.77 -4.87 -7.41
CA PHE A 92 6.16 -6.19 -7.89
C PHE A 92 6.71 -6.19 -9.31
N TYR A 93 7.45 -7.26 -9.63
CA TYR A 93 7.87 -7.61 -10.99
C TYR A 93 8.11 -9.12 -11.08
N LEU A 94 7.28 -9.81 -11.86
CA LEU A 94 7.36 -11.23 -12.16
C LEU A 94 8.30 -11.49 -13.33
N ASP A 95 9.21 -12.44 -13.13
CA ASP A 95 10.18 -12.91 -14.12
C ASP A 95 10.63 -14.33 -13.78
N ASP A 96 11.10 -15.11 -14.75
CA ASP A 96 11.57 -16.48 -14.51
C ASP A 96 12.88 -16.50 -13.69
N SER A 97 13.56 -15.37 -13.59
CA SER A 97 14.74 -15.18 -12.74
C SER A 97 14.56 -13.98 -11.82
N GLN A 98 14.74 -14.19 -10.51
CA GLN A 98 14.75 -13.10 -9.54
C GLN A 98 15.84 -12.05 -9.87
N GLN A 99 17.00 -12.50 -10.32
CA GLN A 99 18.08 -11.58 -10.71
C GLN A 99 17.66 -10.71 -11.90
N HIS A 100 16.97 -11.29 -12.89
CA HIS A 100 16.51 -10.55 -14.07
C HIS A 100 15.34 -9.61 -13.72
N ALA A 101 14.43 -10.03 -12.84
CA ALA A 101 13.37 -9.18 -12.29
C ALA A 101 13.95 -7.93 -11.61
N ILE A 102 14.92 -8.12 -10.72
CA ILE A 102 15.60 -7.03 -9.99
C ILE A 102 16.29 -6.07 -10.96
N GLN A 103 17.06 -6.58 -11.93
CA GLN A 103 17.75 -5.74 -12.91
C GLN A 103 16.79 -4.92 -13.77
N THR A 104 15.67 -5.50 -14.18
CA THR A 104 14.70 -4.83 -15.04
C THR A 104 13.88 -3.82 -14.24
N ALA A 105 13.29 -4.24 -13.13
CA ALA A 105 12.48 -3.40 -12.26
C ALA A 105 13.27 -2.29 -11.58
N GLY A 106 14.58 -2.47 -11.36
CA GLY A 106 15.47 -1.47 -10.77
C GLY A 106 15.45 -0.14 -11.52
N LYS A 107 15.31 -0.15 -12.84
CA LYS A 107 15.19 1.07 -13.65
C LYS A 107 13.92 1.85 -13.32
N PHE A 108 12.79 1.15 -13.17
CA PHE A 108 11.52 1.79 -12.82
C PHE A 108 11.50 2.23 -11.36
N TYR A 109 12.15 1.45 -10.49
CA TYR A 109 12.32 1.79 -9.08
C TYR A 109 13.10 3.10 -8.90
N GLU A 110 14.17 3.30 -9.66
CA GLU A 110 14.95 4.55 -9.64
C GLU A 110 14.10 5.77 -10.05
N GLU A 111 13.31 5.66 -11.12
CA GLU A 111 12.39 6.74 -11.53
C GLU A 111 11.32 7.03 -10.48
N ASN A 112 10.83 5.98 -9.82
CA ASN A 112 9.88 6.11 -8.72
C ASN A 112 10.50 6.84 -7.52
N LEU A 113 11.78 6.60 -7.20
CA LEU A 113 12.50 7.35 -6.17
C LEU A 113 12.58 8.84 -6.54
N LYS A 114 12.93 9.17 -7.79
CA LYS A 114 13.00 10.57 -8.26
C LYS A 114 11.68 11.31 -8.07
N MET A 115 10.55 10.64 -8.32
CA MET A 115 9.22 11.21 -8.13
C MET A 115 8.86 11.39 -6.64
N PHE A 116 9.11 10.38 -5.81
CA PHE A 116 8.59 10.34 -4.43
C PHE A 116 9.56 10.84 -3.35
N GLY A 117 10.85 10.91 -3.64
CA GLY A 117 11.86 11.42 -2.72
C GLY A 117 11.61 12.87 -2.30
N PRO A 118 11.37 13.82 -3.22
CA PRO A 118 11.05 15.20 -2.87
C PRO A 118 9.80 15.35 -2.00
N LEU A 119 8.88 14.37 -2.07
CA LEU A 119 7.67 14.32 -1.25
C LEU A 119 7.89 13.67 0.13
N ARG A 120 9.10 13.19 0.44
CA ARG A 120 9.48 12.50 1.68
C ARG A 120 8.60 11.26 1.96
N LEU A 121 8.15 10.60 0.90
CA LEU A 121 7.30 9.40 1.00
C LEU A 121 8.12 8.10 0.99
N VAL A 122 9.42 8.18 0.76
CA VAL A 122 10.38 7.06 0.82
C VAL A 122 11.26 7.24 2.06
N ARG A 123 11.04 6.42 3.09
CA ARG A 123 11.75 6.56 4.38
C ARG A 123 13.24 6.27 4.30
N ALA A 124 13.67 5.50 3.30
CA ALA A 124 15.07 5.13 3.11
C ALA A 124 15.95 6.26 2.56
N LEU A 125 15.36 7.39 2.11
CA LEU A 125 16.11 8.52 1.58
C LEU A 125 16.45 9.54 2.69
N SER A 126 17.72 9.91 2.78
CA SER A 126 18.17 11.07 3.55
C SER A 126 17.87 12.38 2.81
N ASP A 127 17.84 13.49 3.55
CA ASP A 127 17.67 14.83 2.97
C ASP A 127 18.75 15.13 1.91
N GLU A 128 19.99 14.70 2.14
CA GLU A 128 21.09 14.85 1.17
C GLU A 128 20.84 14.02 -0.10
N GLN A 129 20.36 12.78 0.02
CA GLN A 129 20.04 11.95 -1.13
C GLN A 129 18.88 12.53 -1.95
N ILE A 130 17.88 13.15 -1.30
CA ILE A 130 16.77 13.84 -1.98
C ILE A 130 17.29 15.02 -2.82
N ASP A 131 18.19 15.83 -2.26
CA ASP A 131 18.78 16.96 -2.96
C ASP A 131 19.63 16.50 -4.15
N ILE A 132 20.46 15.48 -3.96
CA ILE A 132 21.32 14.94 -5.02
C ILE A 132 20.50 14.32 -6.16
N MET A 133 19.40 13.62 -5.83
CA MET A 133 18.53 12.98 -6.81
C MET A 133 17.85 13.98 -7.76
N SER A 134 17.72 15.23 -7.34
CA SER A 134 17.18 16.32 -8.16
C SER A 134 18.20 16.88 -9.17
N ASP A 135 19.48 16.48 -9.10
CA ASP A 135 20.56 16.90 -9.99
C ASP A 135 20.94 15.77 -10.97
N PRO A 136 20.56 15.86 -12.26
CA PRO A 136 20.84 14.81 -13.25
C PRO A 136 22.33 14.51 -13.45
N SER A 137 23.22 15.44 -13.08
CA SER A 137 24.67 15.23 -13.20
C SER A 137 25.25 14.42 -12.03
N LYS A 138 24.55 14.36 -10.89
CA LYS A 138 25.01 13.67 -9.67
C LYS A 138 24.23 12.40 -9.38
N ALA A 139 22.93 12.38 -9.68
CA ALA A 139 22.05 11.24 -9.42
C ALA A 139 22.60 9.88 -9.90
N PRO A 140 23.23 9.75 -11.10
CA PRO A 140 23.77 8.46 -11.56
C PRO A 140 24.93 7.91 -10.72
N THR A 141 25.61 8.77 -9.96
CA THR A 141 26.76 8.41 -9.11
C THR A 141 26.46 8.50 -7.62
N ALA A 142 25.24 8.91 -7.29
CA ALA A 142 24.79 9.02 -5.92
C ALA A 142 24.47 7.62 -5.39
N ASP A 143 24.81 7.35 -4.14
CA ASP A 143 24.48 6.10 -3.45
C ASP A 143 22.99 6.11 -3.06
N LEU A 144 22.12 6.16 -4.06
CA LEU A 144 20.67 6.13 -3.88
C LEU A 144 20.23 4.72 -3.46
N PRO A 145 19.15 4.59 -2.67
CA PRO A 145 18.55 3.30 -2.35
C PRO A 145 18.31 2.48 -3.62
N ARG A 146 18.71 1.22 -3.59
CA ARG A 146 18.53 0.31 -4.72
C ARG A 146 17.39 -0.66 -4.46
N ILE A 147 16.83 -1.20 -5.54
CA ILE A 147 15.73 -2.16 -5.47
C ILE A 147 16.12 -3.42 -4.69
N GLU A 148 17.39 -3.83 -4.68
CA GLU A 148 17.87 -4.99 -3.93
C GLU A 148 17.55 -4.86 -2.43
N GLY A 149 17.71 -3.66 -1.86
CA GLY A 149 17.36 -3.41 -0.46
C GLY A 149 15.85 -3.47 -0.22
N ALA A 150 15.04 -2.99 -1.16
CA ALA A 150 13.58 -3.08 -1.08
C ALA A 150 13.08 -4.54 -1.18
N VAL A 151 13.74 -5.36 -2.01
CA VAL A 151 13.46 -6.80 -2.13
C VAL A 151 13.88 -7.55 -0.86
N GLU A 152 15.07 -7.27 -0.33
CA GLU A 152 15.57 -7.88 0.92
C GLU A 152 14.68 -7.55 2.11
N ALA A 153 14.20 -6.31 2.20
CA ALA A 153 13.27 -5.88 3.24
C ALA A 153 11.83 -6.38 3.04
N GLY A 154 11.52 -7.02 1.90
CA GLY A 154 10.21 -7.57 1.58
C GLY A 154 9.16 -6.52 1.16
N GLY A 155 9.57 -5.30 0.82
CA GLY A 155 8.67 -4.26 0.31
C GLY A 155 8.52 -4.25 -1.21
N PHE A 156 9.38 -4.98 -1.93
CA PHE A 156 9.27 -5.23 -3.37
C PHE A 156 9.28 -6.74 -3.65
N LEU A 157 8.26 -7.24 -4.36
CA LEU A 157 8.13 -8.65 -4.75
C LEU A 157 8.74 -8.85 -6.14
N ALA A 158 9.95 -9.39 -6.23
CA ALA A 158 10.65 -9.58 -7.51
C ALA A 158 11.09 -11.04 -7.72
N GLY A 159 10.71 -11.62 -8.87
CA GLY A 159 11.16 -12.94 -9.31
C GLY A 159 10.04 -13.87 -9.76
N PRO A 160 10.28 -15.20 -9.74
CA PRO A 160 9.31 -16.17 -10.25
C PRO A 160 7.98 -16.11 -9.50
N PRO A 161 6.85 -16.40 -10.17
CA PRO A 161 5.54 -16.42 -9.51
C PRO A 161 5.50 -17.29 -8.25
N ASP A 162 6.12 -18.46 -8.28
CA ASP A 162 6.19 -19.37 -7.12
C ASP A 162 6.90 -18.74 -5.92
N LEU A 163 7.96 -17.96 -6.17
CA LEU A 163 8.68 -17.24 -5.13
C LEU A 163 7.78 -16.16 -4.52
N VAL A 164 7.06 -15.41 -5.35
CA VAL A 164 6.12 -14.37 -4.88
C VAL A 164 4.97 -15.00 -4.09
N VAL A 165 4.44 -16.15 -4.52
CA VAL A 165 3.44 -16.91 -3.78
C VAL A 165 3.97 -17.34 -2.41
N GLU A 166 5.20 -17.86 -2.35
CA GLU A 166 5.84 -18.25 -1.09
C GLU A 166 5.98 -17.06 -0.12
N GLN A 167 6.43 -15.91 -0.62
CA GLN A 167 6.57 -14.68 0.17
C GLN A 167 5.23 -14.22 0.74
N LEU A 168 4.17 -14.20 -0.09
CA LEU A 168 2.82 -13.82 0.34
C LEU A 168 2.21 -14.84 1.31
N LYS A 169 2.52 -16.14 1.19
CA LYS A 169 2.10 -17.14 2.18
C LYS A 169 2.78 -16.95 3.54
N LYS A 170 4.08 -16.61 3.56
CA LYS A 170 4.77 -16.25 4.81
C LYS A 170 4.16 -15.01 5.47
N LEU A 171 3.72 -14.05 4.65
CA LEU A 171 3.01 -12.86 5.13
C LEU A 171 1.66 -13.24 5.76
N GLU A 172 0.90 -14.12 5.12
CA GLU A 172 -0.37 -14.66 5.65
C GLU A 172 -0.16 -15.40 6.97
N GLU A 173 0.85 -16.25 7.09
CA GLU A 173 1.18 -16.95 8.34
C GLU A 173 1.54 -15.98 9.47
N ARG A 174 2.22 -14.87 9.15
CA ARG A 174 2.61 -13.84 10.11
C ARG A 174 1.42 -12.98 10.56
N TYR A 175 0.46 -12.74 9.67
CA TYR A 175 -0.69 -11.89 9.92
C TYR A 175 -1.99 -12.64 9.56
N PRO A 176 -2.48 -13.52 10.45
CA PRO A 176 -3.52 -14.50 10.13
C PRO A 176 -4.88 -13.89 9.76
N ALA A 177 -5.13 -12.64 10.15
CA ALA A 177 -6.37 -11.91 9.80
C ALA A 177 -6.20 -10.94 8.64
N LEU A 178 -5.05 -10.95 7.94
CA LEU A 178 -4.85 -10.18 6.72
C LEU A 178 -5.65 -10.79 5.57
N ASP A 179 -6.65 -10.06 5.08
CA ASP A 179 -7.52 -10.49 3.98
C ASP A 179 -7.25 -9.77 2.65
N ARG A 180 -6.33 -8.78 2.66
CA ARG A 180 -6.11 -7.89 1.52
C ARG A 180 -4.64 -7.53 1.32
N VAL A 181 -4.16 -7.77 0.11
CA VAL A 181 -2.93 -7.17 -0.41
C VAL A 181 -3.28 -6.28 -1.59
N SER A 182 -2.53 -5.19 -1.75
CA SER A 182 -2.56 -4.36 -2.94
C SER A 182 -1.21 -4.48 -3.64
N VAL A 183 -1.23 -4.54 -4.96
CA VAL A 183 -0.03 -4.64 -5.77
C VAL A 183 -0.03 -3.54 -6.81
N SER A 184 1.14 -2.98 -7.08
CA SER A 184 1.32 -1.88 -8.00
C SER A 184 2.71 -1.93 -8.64
N HIS A 185 2.97 -1.02 -9.56
CA HIS A 185 4.28 -0.87 -10.19
C HIS A 185 4.87 0.50 -9.85
N PRO A 186 6.20 0.62 -9.79
CA PRO A 186 6.87 1.90 -9.65
C PRO A 186 6.38 2.92 -10.69
N VAL A 187 6.24 4.19 -10.28
CA VAL A 187 5.93 5.27 -11.21
C VAL A 187 7.00 5.36 -12.28
N GLY A 188 6.59 5.43 -13.55
CA GLY A 188 7.48 5.40 -14.71
C GLY A 188 7.54 4.03 -15.41
N THR A 189 6.94 2.99 -14.84
CA THR A 189 6.79 1.69 -15.54
C THR A 189 5.93 1.86 -16.80
N PRO A 190 6.41 1.42 -17.98
CA PRO A 190 5.63 1.46 -19.22
C PRO A 190 4.29 0.72 -19.13
N TRP A 191 3.24 1.29 -19.73
CA TRP A 191 1.90 0.70 -19.73
C TRP A 191 1.85 -0.75 -20.21
N ALA A 192 2.56 -1.07 -21.29
CA ALA A 192 2.61 -2.44 -21.83
C ALA A 192 3.15 -3.45 -20.80
N ILE A 193 4.16 -3.05 -20.02
CA ILE A 193 4.72 -3.87 -18.95
C ILE A 193 3.71 -4.02 -17.82
N ILE A 194 3.05 -2.94 -17.40
CA ILE A 194 2.02 -3.00 -16.35
C ILE A 194 0.91 -4.00 -16.74
N GLN A 195 0.44 -3.97 -17.99
CA GLN A 195 -0.60 -4.89 -18.45
C GLN A 195 -0.15 -6.35 -18.39
N GLU A 196 1.03 -6.65 -18.94
CA GLU A 196 1.60 -8.00 -18.91
C GLU A 196 1.75 -8.49 -17.47
N GLN A 197 2.34 -7.68 -16.61
CA GLN A 197 2.63 -8.05 -15.22
C GLN A 197 1.35 -8.26 -14.40
N LEU A 198 0.32 -7.42 -14.59
CA LEU A 198 -0.98 -7.63 -13.94
C LEU A 198 -1.68 -8.89 -14.44
N GLN A 199 -1.60 -9.20 -15.75
CA GLN A 199 -2.13 -10.44 -16.29
C GLN A 199 -1.42 -11.65 -15.67
N ARG A 200 -0.10 -11.64 -15.67
CA ARG A 200 0.72 -12.69 -15.05
C ARG A 200 0.42 -12.85 -13.56
N PHE A 201 0.28 -11.76 -12.81
CA PHE A 201 -0.09 -11.84 -11.40
C PHE A 201 -1.46 -12.51 -11.19
N ALA A 202 -2.45 -12.17 -12.03
CA ALA A 202 -3.78 -12.75 -11.97
C ALA A 202 -3.80 -14.25 -12.34
N GLU A 203 -2.98 -14.67 -13.29
CA GLU A 203 -2.95 -16.04 -13.81
C GLU A 203 -2.00 -16.96 -13.03
N GLU A 204 -0.90 -16.44 -12.51
CA GLU A 204 0.20 -17.24 -11.95
C GLU A 204 0.31 -17.11 -10.41
N VAL A 205 -0.16 -16.00 -9.81
CA VAL A 205 -0.06 -15.77 -8.35
C VAL A 205 -1.41 -15.91 -7.64
N MET A 206 -2.43 -15.18 -8.08
CA MET A 206 -3.75 -15.16 -7.43
C MET A 206 -4.41 -16.54 -7.24
N PRO A 207 -4.28 -17.53 -8.16
CA PRO A 207 -4.89 -18.84 -7.98
C PRO A 207 -4.45 -19.58 -6.71
N ALA A 208 -3.24 -19.31 -6.20
CA ALA A 208 -2.73 -19.92 -4.97
C ALA A 208 -3.49 -19.50 -3.69
N PHE A 209 -4.36 -18.48 -3.78
CA PHE A 209 -5.10 -17.88 -2.66
C PHE A 209 -6.63 -18.03 -2.79
N LYS A 210 -7.13 -18.71 -3.83
CA LYS A 210 -8.58 -18.92 -4.03
C LYS A 210 -9.20 -19.73 -2.90
N GLY A 211 -10.40 -19.34 -2.45
CA GLY A 211 -11.21 -20.07 -1.46
C GLY A 211 -10.95 -19.71 0.01
N LYS A 212 -10.11 -18.70 0.29
CA LYS A 212 -9.76 -18.28 1.65
C LYS A 212 -10.65 -17.18 2.24
N VAL A 213 -11.30 -16.39 1.39
CA VAL A 213 -12.30 -15.37 1.75
C VAL A 213 -13.42 -15.48 0.71
N GLU A 214 -14.69 -15.39 1.11
CA GLU A 214 -15.78 -15.26 0.14
C GLU A 214 -15.50 -14.03 -0.73
N ALA A 215 -15.45 -14.23 -2.06
CA ALA A 215 -15.31 -13.12 -2.98
C ALA A 215 -16.50 -12.18 -2.78
N THR A 216 -16.25 -10.95 -2.33
CA THR A 216 -17.25 -9.90 -2.38
C THR A 216 -17.50 -9.58 -3.85
N VAL A 217 -18.56 -10.19 -4.39
CA VAL A 217 -19.06 -9.89 -5.72
C VAL A 217 -19.38 -8.40 -5.76
N PRO A 218 -18.81 -7.61 -6.69
CA PRO A 218 -19.23 -6.23 -6.88
C PRO A 218 -20.73 -6.22 -7.12
N ALA A 219 -21.47 -5.36 -6.42
CA ALA A 219 -22.87 -5.14 -6.74
C ALA A 219 -22.95 -4.58 -8.18
N ASP A 220 -23.68 -5.28 -9.04
CA ASP A 220 -24.00 -4.88 -10.42
C ASP A 220 -24.55 -3.45 -10.52
#